data_AF-A0A2A2QMG9-F1
#
_entry.id   AF-A0A2A2QMG9-F1
#
_cell.length_a   1.000
_cell.length_b   1.000
_cell.length_c   1.000
_cell.angle_alpha   90.00
_cell.angle_beta   90.00
_cell.angle_gamma   90.00
#
_symmetry.space_group_name_H-M   'P 1'
#
loop_
_entity.id
_entity.type
_entity.pdbx_description
1 polymer ?
#
loop_
_entity_poly.entity_id
_entity_poly.type
_entity_poly.pdbx_seq_one_letter_code
_entity_poly.pdbx_strand_id
1 'polypeptide(L)'
;MFKHGMIVGMSAWVMAFSLHAKAEMAAELDILLDAPKCWELTPEGFEKHFDAIRPELFRWITSDRTRAKLSRALYSNVKIALTAFDGAVPVEEAVVDFSGGRLNMVTLSIFNRGDAGEIDEADFKGRHMAVGKAMGLKLNAKPTACPANRQQGLLTEGYSWSSPSGVTMLEINEGALSGSAREFIRLRVARPDAEGALAASMKKSGGAVAAKLSDLPGNVARDDKGNVFIRNLPMVDQGNKGYCLPASTQRIFEYYGIGADMHQIAQVAESDPSKGTSSMSMAKELDRIDFRFKTRLVVMAMMSENELVEVEVKKGDYLVGKPVDERKFVKGIRDFINDGIPLLWSLELGRFPEEPDLKPQTSGGHMRIIIGYNESTGRLIFSDSWGAGHEFKTIKASDAYAASQGLFALKPTVR
;
A
#
# COMPACT_ATOMS: atom_id res chain seq x y z
N MET A 1 -45.19 43.89 57.77
CA MET A 1 -43.82 43.39 57.59
C MET A 1 -43.93 41.95 57.10
N PHE A 2 -43.21 41.58 56.02
CA PHE A 2 -43.25 40.30 55.27
C PHE A 2 -44.50 40.10 54.38
N LYS A 3 -44.44 40.21 53.04
CA LYS A 3 -43.69 39.54 51.94
C LYS A 3 -44.24 38.15 51.54
N HIS A 4 -44.68 38.13 50.27
CA HIS A 4 -44.49 37.10 49.23
C HIS A 4 -45.64 36.12 48.94
N GLY A 5 -46.06 36.16 47.67
CA GLY A 5 -47.03 35.26 47.08
C GLY A 5 -46.43 33.89 46.76
N MET A 6 -47.29 32.87 46.81
CA MET A 6 -47.01 31.52 46.34
C MET A 6 -47.13 31.46 44.82
N ILE A 7 -46.00 31.17 44.14
CA ILE A 7 -45.99 30.67 42.77
C ILE A 7 -45.78 29.15 42.85
N VAL A 8 -46.65 28.42 42.18
CA VAL A 8 -46.64 26.97 42.01
C VAL A 8 -45.39 26.56 41.22
N GLY A 9 -44.52 25.75 41.84
CA GLY A 9 -43.36 25.17 41.18
C GLY A 9 -43.73 23.95 40.35
N MET A 10 -43.71 24.07 39.03
CA MET A 10 -43.60 22.92 38.12
C MET A 10 -42.17 22.40 38.15
N SER A 11 -41.98 21.22 38.71
CA SER A 11 -40.73 20.46 38.64
C SER A 11 -40.51 19.91 37.22
N ALA A 12 -39.75 20.63 36.42
CA ALA A 12 -39.23 20.16 35.14
C ALA A 12 -38.05 19.21 35.38
N TRP A 13 -38.25 17.92 35.12
CA TRP A 13 -37.18 16.95 34.99
C TRP A 13 -36.38 17.26 33.72
N VAL A 14 -35.28 17.99 33.87
CA VAL A 14 -34.26 18.10 32.81
C VAL A 14 -33.48 16.80 32.82
N MET A 15 -33.82 15.88 31.91
CA MET A 15 -32.91 14.80 31.52
C MET A 15 -31.67 15.45 30.91
N ALA A 16 -30.61 15.56 31.70
CA ALA A 16 -29.29 15.89 31.20
C ALA A 16 -28.83 14.73 30.30
N PHE A 17 -29.03 14.87 28.99
CA PHE A 17 -28.27 14.10 28.01
C PHE A 17 -26.79 14.48 28.23
N SER A 18 -26.08 13.60 28.92
CA SER A 18 -24.62 13.65 28.95
C SER A 18 -24.14 13.43 27.53
N LEU A 19 -23.81 14.52 26.84
CA LEU A 19 -22.89 14.51 25.70
C LEU A 19 -21.57 13.95 26.24
N HIS A 20 -21.46 12.63 26.28
CA HIS A 20 -20.17 11.98 26.29
C HIS A 20 -19.52 12.36 24.96
N ALA A 21 -18.69 13.40 24.99
CA ALA A 21 -17.67 13.58 23.97
C ALA A 21 -16.98 12.21 23.85
N LYS A 22 -17.17 11.52 22.72
CA LYS A 22 -16.43 10.29 22.45
C LYS A 22 -14.96 10.65 22.62
N ALA A 23 -14.29 10.10 23.63
CA ALA A 23 -12.86 10.28 23.79
C ALA A 23 -12.20 9.98 22.45
N GLU A 24 -11.45 10.94 21.92
CA GLU A 24 -10.73 10.79 20.66
C GLU A 24 -9.79 9.59 20.83
N MET A 25 -9.92 8.58 19.96
CA MET A 25 -9.05 7.41 20.04
C MET A 25 -7.64 7.89 19.74
N ALA A 26 -6.71 7.75 20.68
CA ALA A 26 -5.33 8.17 20.50
C ALA A 26 -4.39 6.98 20.69
N ALA A 27 -3.31 6.93 19.91
CA ALA A 27 -2.26 5.93 20.06
C ALA A 27 -0.90 6.50 19.68
N GLU A 28 0.06 6.31 20.57
CA GLU A 28 1.48 6.60 20.34
C GLU A 28 2.15 5.37 19.71
N LEU A 29 3.00 5.61 18.71
CA LEU A 29 3.66 4.56 17.94
C LEU A 29 5.11 4.32 18.40
N ASP A 30 5.56 4.94 19.48
CA ASP A 30 6.95 4.91 19.96
C ASP A 30 7.47 3.51 20.28
N ILE A 31 6.60 2.58 20.68
CA ILE A 31 6.96 1.16 20.87
C ILE A 31 7.54 0.52 19.59
N LEU A 32 7.14 1.02 18.41
CA LEU A 32 7.60 0.56 17.10
C LEU A 32 8.94 1.18 16.69
N LEU A 33 9.40 2.23 17.38
CA LEU A 33 10.54 3.06 17.02
C LEU A 33 11.69 3.03 18.06
N ASP A 34 11.50 2.32 19.18
CA ASP A 34 12.48 2.22 20.27
C ASP A 34 13.58 1.18 19.97
N ALA A 35 14.33 1.40 18.90
CA ALA A 35 15.41 0.50 18.49
C ALA A 35 16.60 0.52 19.48
N PRO A 36 17.20 -0.64 19.81
CA PRO A 36 16.95 -1.96 19.22
C PRO A 36 15.83 -2.76 19.92
N LYS A 37 15.27 -2.28 21.03
CA LYS A 37 14.30 -3.03 21.85
C LYS A 37 13.03 -3.40 21.08
N CYS A 38 12.55 -2.52 20.19
CA CYS A 38 11.36 -2.78 19.39
C CYS A 38 11.48 -4.03 18.49
N TRP A 39 12.70 -4.47 18.15
CA TRP A 39 12.91 -5.65 17.28
C TRP A 39 12.57 -6.98 17.95
N GLU A 40 12.39 -7.01 19.27
CA GLU A 40 11.88 -8.19 19.98
C GLU A 40 10.35 -8.26 20.02
N LEU A 41 9.64 -7.27 19.49
CA LEU A 41 8.19 -7.25 19.45
C LEU A 41 7.66 -8.36 18.54
N THR A 42 6.90 -9.31 19.09
CA THR A 42 6.21 -10.36 18.33
C THR A 42 4.83 -9.89 17.87
N PRO A 43 4.18 -10.57 16.90
CA PRO A 43 2.79 -10.31 16.54
C PRO A 43 1.84 -10.32 17.74
N GLU A 44 1.99 -11.27 18.66
CA GLU A 44 1.18 -11.37 19.88
C GLU A 44 1.46 -10.21 20.85
N GLY A 45 2.73 -9.81 20.98
CA GLY A 45 3.11 -8.65 21.78
C GLY A 45 2.54 -7.35 21.24
N PHE A 46 2.55 -7.20 19.91
CA PHE A 46 1.95 -6.07 19.21
C PHE A 46 0.43 -6.02 19.41
N GLU A 47 -0.27 -7.13 19.14
CA GLU A 47 -1.72 -7.26 19.33
C GLU A 47 -2.10 -6.94 20.79
N LYS A 48 -1.43 -7.57 21.76
CA LYS A 48 -1.67 -7.31 23.18
C LYS A 48 -1.46 -5.85 23.56
N HIS A 49 -0.45 -5.17 23.01
CA HIS A 49 -0.18 -3.78 23.32
C HIS A 49 -1.29 -2.86 22.82
N PHE A 50 -1.66 -2.97 21.54
CA PHE A 50 -2.66 -2.07 20.95
C PHE A 50 -4.09 -2.43 21.39
N ASP A 51 -4.41 -3.71 21.59
CA ASP A 51 -5.71 -4.12 22.15
C ASP A 51 -5.94 -3.62 23.57
N ALA A 52 -4.86 -3.55 24.39
CA ALA A 52 -4.94 -3.00 25.74
C ALA A 52 -5.25 -1.50 25.76
N ILE A 53 -4.93 -0.77 24.69
CA ILE A 53 -5.38 0.61 24.50
C ILE A 53 -6.82 0.55 23.97
N ARG A 54 -7.00 0.03 22.76
CA ARG A 54 -8.28 -0.16 22.06
C ARG A 54 -8.12 -1.15 20.89
N PRO A 55 -8.95 -2.21 20.78
CA PRO A 55 -8.85 -3.17 19.68
C PRO A 55 -9.04 -2.59 18.27
N GLU A 56 -9.70 -1.44 18.16
CA GLU A 56 -9.95 -0.77 16.89
C GLU A 56 -8.77 0.14 16.45
N LEU A 57 -7.59 0.05 17.05
CA LEU A 57 -6.45 0.88 16.67
C LEU A 57 -5.68 0.37 15.45
N PHE A 58 -5.80 -0.93 15.18
CA PHE A 58 -5.08 -1.56 14.10
C PHE A 58 -5.92 -2.65 13.45
N ARG A 59 -5.46 -3.10 12.28
CA ARG A 59 -5.98 -4.29 11.61
C ARG A 59 -4.81 -5.12 11.12
N TRP A 60 -4.88 -6.43 11.33
CA TRP A 60 -4.08 -7.38 10.55
C TRP A 60 -4.55 -7.33 9.11
N ILE A 61 -3.66 -6.93 8.20
CA ILE A 61 -3.95 -6.90 6.76
C ILE A 61 -3.44 -8.15 6.05
N THR A 62 -2.94 -9.12 6.81
CA THR A 62 -2.58 -10.46 6.36
C THR A 62 -3.15 -11.49 7.33
N SER A 63 -3.60 -12.62 6.80
CA SER A 63 -4.24 -13.71 7.54
C SER A 63 -3.25 -14.44 8.47
N ASP A 64 -1.98 -14.47 8.08
CA ASP A 64 -0.88 -15.06 8.85
C ASP A 64 -0.27 -14.09 9.88
N ARG A 65 -0.83 -12.88 10.01
CA ARG A 65 -0.39 -11.83 10.95
C ARG A 65 1.07 -11.39 10.73
N THR A 66 1.55 -11.44 9.50
CA THR A 66 2.88 -10.92 9.13
C THR A 66 2.89 -9.43 8.84
N ARG A 67 1.71 -8.81 8.65
CA ARG A 67 1.57 -7.38 8.38
C ARG A 67 0.31 -6.78 8.99
N ALA A 68 0.48 -5.67 9.71
CA ALA A 68 -0.59 -4.88 10.31
C ALA A 68 -0.59 -3.44 9.77
N LYS A 69 -1.75 -2.78 9.90
CA LYS A 69 -1.97 -1.38 9.53
C LYS A 69 -2.64 -0.62 10.68
N LEU A 70 -2.13 0.57 10.99
CA LEU A 70 -2.78 1.58 11.81
C LEU A 70 -3.01 2.81 10.94
N SER A 71 -4.16 3.45 11.04
CA SER A 71 -4.45 4.66 10.25
C SER A 71 -5.40 5.58 11.00
N ARG A 72 -5.25 6.89 10.81
CA ARG A 72 -6.19 7.88 11.34
C ARG A 72 -7.62 7.67 10.83
N ALA A 73 -7.77 7.03 9.66
CA ALA A 73 -9.04 6.74 9.01
C ALA A 73 -9.20 5.23 8.71
N LEU A 74 -8.72 4.37 9.63
CA LEU A 74 -8.80 2.91 9.48
C LEU A 74 -10.24 2.40 9.30
N TYR A 75 -11.20 3.07 9.92
CA TYR A 75 -12.64 2.81 9.77
C TYR A 75 -13.36 4.08 9.33
N SER A 76 -14.44 3.93 8.55
CA SER A 76 -15.20 5.07 8.03
C SER A 76 -15.92 5.91 9.10
N ASN A 77 -16.11 5.36 10.30
CA ASN A 77 -16.91 5.93 11.37
C ASN A 77 -16.09 6.42 12.58
N VAL A 78 -14.76 6.29 12.55
CA VAL A 78 -13.87 6.63 13.67
C VAL A 78 -12.64 7.36 13.14
N LYS A 79 -12.21 8.42 13.86
CA LYS A 79 -10.89 9.02 13.68
C LYS A 79 -9.98 8.65 14.83
N ILE A 80 -8.75 8.30 14.49
CA ILE A 80 -7.70 7.92 15.44
C ILE A 80 -6.60 8.97 15.38
N ALA A 81 -6.24 9.57 16.50
CA ALA A 81 -5.08 10.43 16.65
C ALA A 81 -3.83 9.57 16.83
N LEU A 82 -3.13 9.30 15.73
CA LEU A 82 -1.83 8.63 15.77
C LEU A 82 -0.70 9.64 15.91
N THR A 83 0.24 9.35 16.80
CA THR A 83 1.44 10.17 17.02
C THR A 83 2.67 9.30 17.18
N ALA A 84 3.85 9.89 16.97
CA ALA A 84 5.14 9.28 17.22
C ALA A 84 6.10 10.32 17.83
N PHE A 85 7.21 9.84 18.38
CA PHE A 85 8.26 10.66 19.00
C PHE A 85 7.72 11.42 20.21
N ASP A 86 7.22 10.66 21.18
CA ASP A 86 6.65 11.16 22.45
C ASP A 86 5.48 12.13 22.21
N GLY A 87 4.62 11.78 21.25
CA GLY A 87 3.46 12.59 20.88
C GLY A 87 3.77 13.82 20.00
N ALA A 88 5.04 14.13 19.72
CA ALA A 88 5.44 15.37 19.06
C ALA A 88 5.10 15.42 17.56
N VAL A 89 5.01 14.26 16.90
CA VAL A 89 4.78 14.18 15.45
C VAL A 89 3.48 13.45 15.16
N PRO A 90 2.47 14.12 14.57
CA PRO A 90 1.29 13.45 14.05
C PRO A 90 1.64 12.49 12.92
N VAL A 91 0.94 11.35 12.86
CA VAL A 91 1.12 10.31 11.84
C VAL A 91 -0.22 10.02 11.18
N GLU A 92 -0.24 9.87 9.86
CA GLU A 92 -1.44 9.53 9.09
C GLU A 92 -1.71 8.02 9.08
N GLU A 93 -0.65 7.24 8.88
CA GLU A 93 -0.71 5.79 8.78
C GLU A 93 0.62 5.13 9.17
N ALA A 94 0.54 3.92 9.70
CA ALA A 94 1.66 3.02 9.93
C ALA A 94 1.38 1.64 9.34
N VAL A 95 2.33 1.11 8.57
CA VAL A 95 2.39 -0.30 8.16
C VAL A 95 3.49 -0.97 8.95
N VAL A 96 3.15 -2.09 9.59
CA VAL A 96 4.03 -2.84 10.50
C VAL A 96 4.25 -4.23 9.94
N ASP A 97 5.49 -4.54 9.61
CA ASP A 97 5.93 -5.81 9.02
C ASP A 97 6.62 -6.69 10.05
N PHE A 98 6.28 -7.97 10.08
CA PHE A 98 6.91 -9.01 10.88
C PHE A 98 7.58 -10.04 9.97
N SER A 99 8.77 -10.50 10.35
CA SER A 99 9.43 -11.67 9.73
C SER A 99 10.19 -12.45 10.79
N GLY A 100 10.15 -13.78 10.67
CA GLY A 100 10.73 -14.69 11.67
C GLY A 100 10.09 -14.51 13.06
N GLY A 101 8.78 -14.21 13.10
CA GLY A 101 8.02 -14.04 14.35
C GLY A 101 8.30 -12.75 15.13
N ARG A 102 9.06 -11.81 14.56
CA ARG A 102 9.44 -10.55 15.20
C ARG A 102 9.33 -9.36 14.26
N LEU A 103 9.22 -8.17 14.83
CA LEU A 103 9.18 -6.91 14.08
C LEU A 103 10.36 -6.84 13.11
N ASN A 104 10.06 -6.54 11.85
CA ASN A 104 11.02 -6.52 10.74
C ASN A 104 11.21 -5.10 10.23
N MET A 105 10.11 -4.40 9.99
CA MET A 105 10.11 -3.05 9.42
C MET A 105 8.82 -2.30 9.81
N VAL A 106 8.92 -0.98 9.88
CA VAL A 106 7.80 -0.06 10.10
C VAL A 106 7.88 1.02 9.04
N THR A 107 6.78 1.27 8.35
CA THR A 107 6.63 2.41 7.44
C THR A 107 5.60 3.35 8.02
N LEU A 108 6.01 4.58 8.34
CA LEU A 108 5.12 5.66 8.77
C LEU A 108 4.90 6.64 7.62
N SER A 109 3.63 6.88 7.30
CA SER A 109 3.17 8.03 6.55
C SER A 109 3.00 9.19 7.55
N ILE A 110 4.05 9.98 7.75
CA ILE A 110 4.02 11.13 8.67
C ILE A 110 3.07 12.21 8.14
N PHE A 111 3.07 12.37 6.83
CA PHE A 111 2.11 13.20 6.11
C PHE A 111 1.91 12.59 4.72
N ASN A 112 0.68 12.61 4.23
CA ASN A 112 0.39 12.47 2.82
C ASN A 112 -0.82 13.34 2.47
N ARG A 113 -0.71 14.08 1.36
CA ARG A 113 -1.74 15.06 0.96
C ARG A 113 -3.10 14.41 0.67
N GLY A 114 -3.08 13.16 0.20
CA GLY A 114 -4.29 12.41 -0.11
C GLY A 114 -5.19 12.13 1.11
N ASP A 115 -4.62 11.99 2.30
CA ASP A 115 -5.35 11.74 3.55
C ASP A 115 -5.48 12.98 4.42
N ALA A 116 -4.41 13.77 4.52
CA ALA A 116 -4.32 14.93 5.41
C ALA A 116 -4.83 16.23 4.77
N GLY A 117 -4.93 16.30 3.44
CA GLY A 117 -5.16 17.54 2.71
C GLY A 117 -3.90 18.40 2.59
N GLU A 118 -4.08 19.69 2.35
CA GLU A 118 -2.98 20.65 2.20
C GLU A 118 -2.26 20.90 3.53
N ILE A 119 -0.95 21.14 3.46
CA ILE A 119 -0.09 21.45 4.60
C ILE A 119 0.75 22.69 4.28
N ASP A 120 0.92 23.58 5.26
CA ASP A 120 1.79 24.73 5.10
C ASP A 120 3.27 24.35 5.20
N GLU A 121 4.13 25.23 4.69
CA GLU A 121 5.57 25.00 4.63
C GLU A 121 6.22 24.87 6.02
N ALA A 122 5.75 25.62 7.00
CA ALA A 122 6.33 25.64 8.32
C ALA A 122 6.04 24.33 9.07
N ASP A 123 4.80 23.83 9.00
CA ASP A 123 4.42 22.54 9.57
C ASP A 123 5.17 21.39 8.86
N PHE A 124 5.16 21.35 7.53
CA PHE A 124 5.87 20.31 6.77
C PHE A 124 7.36 20.26 7.13
N LYS A 125 8.04 21.41 7.13
CA LYS A 125 9.45 21.51 7.51
C LYS A 125 9.66 21.14 8.98
N GLY A 126 8.77 21.57 9.86
CA GLY A 126 8.79 21.25 11.29
C GLY A 126 8.75 19.75 11.55
N ARG A 127 7.78 19.04 10.95
CA ARG A 127 7.66 17.58 11.05
C ARG A 127 8.90 16.87 10.48
N HIS A 128 9.34 17.25 9.28
CA HIS A 128 10.52 16.65 8.66
C HIS A 128 11.79 16.83 9.52
N MET A 129 12.01 18.03 10.08
CA MET A 129 13.13 18.30 10.98
C MET A 129 13.01 17.54 12.31
N ALA A 130 11.82 17.47 12.90
CA ALA A 130 11.58 16.76 14.15
C ALA A 130 11.90 15.26 14.00
N VAL A 131 11.39 14.63 12.94
CA VAL A 131 11.66 13.21 12.63
C VAL A 131 13.16 12.99 12.39
N GLY A 132 13.80 13.82 11.55
CA GLY A 132 15.23 13.70 11.27
C GLY A 132 16.11 13.82 12.52
N LYS A 133 15.79 14.78 13.41
CA LYS A 133 16.49 14.94 14.69
C LYS A 133 16.29 13.74 15.61
N ALA A 134 15.05 13.27 15.74
CA ALA A 134 14.72 12.13 16.58
C ALA A 134 15.43 10.85 16.12
N MET A 135 15.46 10.58 14.81
CA MET A 135 16.16 9.40 14.27
C MET A 135 17.68 9.49 14.41
N GLY A 136 18.28 10.66 14.21
CA GLY A 136 19.71 10.87 14.45
C GLY A 136 20.10 10.58 15.90
N LEU A 137 19.27 11.01 16.87
CA LEU A 137 19.48 10.73 18.29
C LEU A 137 19.26 9.25 18.62
N LYS A 138 18.13 8.65 18.22
CA LYS A 138 17.78 7.25 18.51
C LYS A 138 18.79 6.25 17.94
N LEU A 139 19.27 6.47 16.72
CA LEU A 139 20.24 5.58 16.07
C LEU A 139 21.70 5.91 16.42
N ASN A 140 21.95 7.02 17.13
CA ASN A 140 23.29 7.54 17.41
C ASN A 140 24.18 7.54 16.15
N ALA A 141 23.62 7.99 15.02
CA ALA A 141 24.25 7.93 13.70
C ALA A 141 24.06 9.25 12.95
N LYS A 142 25.06 9.61 12.13
CA LYS A 142 24.96 10.78 11.25
C LYS A 142 24.08 10.45 10.04
N PRO A 143 23.22 11.38 9.58
CA PRO A 143 22.43 11.19 8.37
C PRO A 143 23.32 11.18 7.13
N THR A 144 22.96 10.36 6.15
CA THR A 144 23.45 10.42 4.78
C THR A 144 22.36 11.03 3.90
N ALA A 145 22.67 12.10 3.16
CA ALA A 145 21.73 12.72 2.24
C ALA A 145 21.43 11.78 1.07
N CYS A 146 20.14 11.67 0.72
CA CYS A 146 19.64 10.89 -0.40
C CYS A 146 18.94 11.85 -1.37
N PRO A 147 19.64 12.43 -2.35
CA PRO A 147 19.01 13.32 -3.32
C PRO A 147 18.14 12.53 -4.31
N ALA A 148 17.10 13.18 -4.83
CA ALA A 148 16.34 12.62 -5.94
C ALA A 148 17.22 12.41 -7.17
N ASN A 149 16.93 11.34 -7.91
CA ASN A 149 17.58 11.04 -9.18
C ASN A 149 16.62 10.31 -10.11
N ARG A 150 15.86 11.09 -10.90
CA ARG A 150 14.89 10.56 -11.86
C ARG A 150 15.51 9.58 -12.85
N GLN A 151 16.76 9.79 -13.26
CA GLN A 151 17.46 8.87 -14.17
C GLN A 151 17.71 7.50 -13.53
N GLN A 152 17.76 7.41 -12.20
CA GLN A 152 17.88 6.16 -11.45
C GLN A 152 16.53 5.64 -10.92
N GLY A 153 15.43 6.32 -11.22
CA GLY A 153 14.10 5.99 -10.73
C GLY A 153 13.87 6.37 -9.27
N LEU A 154 14.70 7.27 -8.74
CA LEU A 154 14.61 7.80 -7.38
C LEU A 154 13.81 9.10 -7.44
N LEU A 155 12.52 9.03 -7.13
CA LEU A 155 11.60 10.17 -7.16
C LEU A 155 11.37 10.78 -5.76
N THR A 156 12.22 10.41 -4.80
CA THR A 156 12.23 10.92 -3.43
C THR A 156 13.56 11.57 -3.13
N GLU A 157 13.54 12.53 -2.22
CA GLU A 157 14.74 13.06 -1.58
C GLU A 157 14.62 12.94 -0.05
N GLY A 158 15.73 13.05 0.67
CA GLY A 158 15.72 13.04 2.13
C GLY A 158 17.01 12.52 2.73
N TYR A 159 16.90 11.69 3.76
CA TYR A 159 18.03 11.23 4.57
C TYR A 159 17.92 9.75 4.91
N SER A 160 19.07 9.08 5.01
CA SER A 160 19.17 7.73 5.53
C SER A 160 20.13 7.64 6.72
N TRP A 161 19.88 6.66 7.57
CA TRP A 161 20.74 6.30 8.69
C TRP A 161 20.96 4.79 8.68
N SER A 162 22.18 4.37 8.99
CA SER A 162 22.52 2.97 9.20
C SER A 162 23.35 2.86 10.47
N SER A 163 22.96 1.95 11.35
CA SER A 163 23.61 1.70 12.63
C SER A 163 23.44 0.21 13.02
N PRO A 164 24.19 -0.28 14.01
CA PRO A 164 23.95 -1.61 14.57
C PRO A 164 22.53 -1.78 15.15
N SER A 165 21.83 -0.68 15.47
CA SER A 165 20.46 -0.71 16.01
C SER A 165 19.39 -0.71 14.92
N GLY A 166 19.71 -0.40 13.66
CA GLY A 166 18.74 -0.39 12.57
C GLY A 166 19.12 0.47 11.38
N VAL A 167 18.32 0.35 10.32
CA VAL A 167 18.41 1.12 9.08
C VAL A 167 17.16 1.98 8.94
N THR A 168 17.30 3.23 8.54
CA THR A 168 16.18 4.17 8.42
C THR A 168 16.30 5.03 7.18
N MET A 169 15.16 5.34 6.57
CA MET A 169 15.03 6.32 5.48
C MET A 169 13.89 7.30 5.82
N LEU A 170 14.20 8.59 5.82
CA LEU A 170 13.23 9.68 5.84
C LEU A 170 13.15 10.26 4.44
N GLU A 171 11.98 10.22 3.84
CA GLU A 171 11.74 10.53 2.44
C GLU A 171 10.65 11.60 2.31
N ILE A 172 10.86 12.51 1.36
CA ILE A 172 9.88 13.50 0.90
C ILE A 172 9.85 13.48 -0.63
N ASN A 173 8.78 14.01 -1.22
CA ASN A 173 8.75 14.20 -2.67
C ASN A 173 9.80 15.25 -3.09
N GLU A 174 10.37 15.06 -4.28
CA GLU A 174 11.36 15.98 -4.86
C GLU A 174 10.87 17.43 -4.84
N GLY A 175 11.69 18.33 -4.30
CA GLY A 175 11.44 19.76 -4.29
C GLY A 175 10.46 20.24 -3.22
N ALA A 176 9.96 19.38 -2.33
CA ALA A 176 8.99 19.77 -1.30
C ALA A 176 9.52 20.83 -0.31
N LEU A 177 10.85 20.89 -0.14
CA LEU A 177 11.54 21.90 0.66
C LEU A 177 12.04 23.10 -0.16
N SER A 178 11.83 23.10 -1.48
CA SER A 178 12.32 24.14 -2.40
C SER A 178 11.25 24.67 -3.35
N GLY A 179 9.98 24.60 -2.94
CA GLY A 179 8.85 25.28 -3.61
C GLY A 179 7.94 24.39 -4.46
N SER A 180 8.20 23.09 -4.60
CA SER A 180 7.22 22.16 -5.16
C SER A 180 6.09 21.88 -4.17
N ALA A 181 4.97 21.33 -4.67
CA ALA A 181 3.87 20.90 -3.81
C ALA A 181 4.36 19.88 -2.76
N ARG A 182 3.79 19.95 -1.56
CA ARG A 182 4.10 19.04 -0.45
C ARG A 182 3.14 17.87 -0.50
N GLU A 183 3.64 16.72 -0.89
CA GLU A 183 2.82 15.55 -1.23
C GLU A 183 2.92 14.49 -0.15
N PHE A 184 4.12 14.24 0.38
CA PHE A 184 4.29 13.32 1.51
C PHE A 184 5.57 13.56 2.32
N ILE A 185 5.53 13.08 3.57
CA ILE A 185 6.69 12.78 4.42
C ILE A 185 6.54 11.32 4.85
N ARG A 186 7.54 10.50 4.54
CA ARG A 186 7.55 9.06 4.84
C ARG A 186 8.78 8.68 5.63
N LEU A 187 8.61 7.89 6.69
CA LEU A 187 9.69 7.29 7.45
C LEU A 187 9.63 5.76 7.30
N ARG A 188 10.74 5.14 6.93
CA ARG A 188 10.90 3.68 6.98
C ARG A 188 11.98 3.33 7.99
N VAL A 189 11.68 2.42 8.90
CA VAL A 189 12.61 1.95 9.93
C VAL A 189 12.64 0.43 9.87
N ALA A 190 13.81 -0.17 9.73
CA ALA A 190 13.98 -1.61 9.62
C ALA A 190 15.07 -2.11 10.57
N ARG A 191 14.91 -3.34 11.08
CA ARG A 191 15.97 -4.00 11.85
C ARG A 191 17.21 -4.23 10.98
N PRO A 192 18.43 -4.31 11.55
CA PRO A 192 19.68 -4.42 10.77
C PRO A 192 19.70 -5.57 9.76
N ASP A 193 19.13 -6.70 10.15
CA ASP A 193 19.03 -7.94 9.37
C ASP A 193 17.63 -8.12 8.74
N ALA A 194 16.88 -7.03 8.56
CA ALA A 194 15.53 -7.08 8.02
C ALA A 194 15.49 -7.80 6.66
N GLU A 195 14.42 -8.59 6.49
CA GLU A 195 14.16 -9.46 5.34
C GLU A 195 13.14 -8.83 4.38
N GLY A 196 13.09 -9.35 3.15
CA GLY A 196 12.18 -8.89 2.11
C GLY A 196 12.81 -7.87 1.15
N ALA A 197 12.26 -7.77 -0.05
CA ALA A 197 12.82 -6.95 -1.12
C ALA A 197 12.81 -5.44 -0.80
N LEU A 198 11.77 -4.94 -0.13
CA LEU A 198 11.69 -3.56 0.32
C LEU A 198 12.73 -3.24 1.41
N ALA A 199 12.90 -4.09 2.41
CA ALA A 199 13.96 -3.90 3.41
C ALA A 199 15.36 -3.97 2.79
N ALA A 200 15.55 -4.86 1.80
CA ALA A 200 16.81 -4.96 1.06
C ALA A 200 17.12 -3.68 0.26
N SER A 201 16.12 -2.98 -0.29
CA SER A 201 16.35 -1.73 -1.02
C SER A 201 16.79 -0.59 -0.09
N MET A 202 16.35 -0.57 1.17
CA MET A 202 16.81 0.41 2.17
C MET A 202 18.31 0.28 2.47
N LYS A 203 18.89 -0.91 2.32
CA LYS A 203 20.33 -1.15 2.56
C LYS A 203 21.20 -0.77 1.36
N LYS A 204 20.62 -0.65 0.17
CA LYS A 204 21.33 -0.20 -1.03
C LYS A 204 21.40 1.32 -1.03
N SER A 205 22.58 1.89 -1.32
CA SER A 205 22.74 3.33 -1.44
C SER A 205 21.71 3.91 -2.42
N GLY A 206 20.82 4.76 -1.91
CA GLY A 206 19.80 5.46 -2.71
C GLY A 206 18.46 4.75 -2.88
N GLY A 207 18.15 3.61 -2.24
CA GLY A 207 16.80 3.01 -2.35
C GLY A 207 16.46 2.39 -3.71
N ALA A 208 17.48 1.95 -4.45
CA ALA A 208 17.32 1.38 -5.78
C ALA A 208 16.52 0.07 -5.78
N VAL A 209 15.80 -0.19 -6.89
CA VAL A 209 15.04 -1.42 -7.15
C VAL A 209 15.88 -2.66 -6.81
N ALA A 210 15.34 -3.52 -5.96
CA ALA A 210 16.09 -4.63 -5.42
C ALA A 210 16.16 -5.83 -6.37
N ALA A 211 15.06 -6.13 -7.06
CA ALA A 211 14.87 -7.35 -7.84
C ALA A 211 15.32 -7.21 -9.30
N LYS A 212 16.04 -8.22 -9.79
CA LYS A 212 16.31 -8.41 -11.21
C LYS A 212 15.26 -9.32 -11.81
N LEU A 213 14.96 -9.11 -13.09
CA LEU A 213 14.00 -9.95 -13.82
C LEU A 213 14.39 -11.45 -13.80
N SER A 214 15.69 -11.76 -13.81
CA SER A 214 16.22 -13.12 -13.74
C SER A 214 15.97 -13.85 -12.42
N ASP A 215 15.73 -13.11 -11.34
CA ASP A 215 15.63 -13.67 -10.00
C ASP A 215 14.17 -14.00 -9.63
N LEU A 216 13.22 -13.38 -10.33
CA LEU A 216 11.78 -13.51 -10.07
C LEU A 216 11.24 -14.94 -10.19
N PRO A 217 11.69 -15.80 -11.12
CA PRO A 217 11.24 -17.20 -11.17
C PRO A 217 11.44 -17.96 -9.85
N GLY A 218 12.41 -17.56 -9.01
CA GLY A 218 12.64 -18.15 -7.68
C GLY A 218 11.50 -17.93 -6.68
N ASN A 219 10.61 -16.96 -6.94
CA ASN A 219 9.43 -16.71 -6.12
C ASN A 219 8.22 -17.57 -6.52
N VAL A 220 8.30 -18.29 -7.65
CA VAL A 220 7.23 -19.19 -8.08
C VAL A 220 7.19 -20.43 -7.19
N ALA A 221 6.00 -20.79 -6.75
CA ALA A 221 5.71 -21.96 -5.93
C ALA A 221 4.83 -22.94 -6.68
N ARG A 222 4.89 -24.21 -6.27
CA ARG A 222 3.96 -25.26 -6.65
C ARG A 222 3.51 -25.99 -5.40
N ASP A 223 2.21 -26.16 -5.22
CA ASP A 223 1.67 -26.92 -4.09
C ASP A 223 1.18 -28.33 -4.51
N ASP A 224 0.74 -29.11 -3.52
CA ASP A 224 0.22 -30.47 -3.69
C ASP A 224 -1.12 -30.54 -4.45
N LYS A 225 -1.84 -29.41 -4.54
CA LYS A 225 -3.09 -29.26 -5.29
C LYS A 225 -2.84 -28.91 -6.76
N GLY A 226 -1.59 -28.75 -7.18
CA GLY A 226 -1.20 -28.41 -8.55
C GLY A 226 -1.32 -26.91 -8.87
N ASN A 227 -1.47 -26.05 -7.85
CA ASN A 227 -1.41 -24.61 -8.04
C ASN A 227 0.01 -24.18 -8.38
N VAL A 228 0.14 -23.22 -9.29
CA VAL A 228 1.40 -22.54 -9.63
C VAL A 228 1.20 -21.07 -9.33
N PHE A 229 1.94 -20.50 -8.39
CA PHE A 229 1.70 -19.12 -7.95
C PHE A 229 2.94 -18.41 -7.44
N ILE A 230 2.92 -17.08 -7.49
CA ILE A 230 3.99 -16.21 -7.00
C ILE A 230 3.80 -16.03 -5.49
N ARG A 231 4.84 -16.38 -4.71
CA ARG A 231 4.92 -16.11 -3.26
C ARG A 231 5.47 -14.70 -3.00
N ASN A 232 5.39 -14.28 -1.74
CA ASN A 232 6.03 -13.07 -1.23
C ASN A 232 5.52 -11.77 -1.87
N LEU A 233 4.32 -11.77 -2.47
CA LEU A 233 3.65 -10.55 -2.89
C LEU A 233 3.05 -9.88 -1.64
N PRO A 234 3.57 -8.72 -1.20
CA PRO A 234 3.11 -8.09 0.02
C PRO A 234 1.66 -7.65 -0.09
N MET A 235 0.94 -7.64 1.04
CA MET A 235 -0.42 -7.12 1.09
C MET A 235 -0.41 -5.62 1.40
N VAL A 236 -1.29 -4.90 0.71
CA VAL A 236 -1.57 -3.48 0.92
C VAL A 236 -3.08 -3.35 1.01
N ASP A 237 -3.55 -2.62 2.03
CA ASP A 237 -4.97 -2.28 2.17
C ASP A 237 -5.22 -0.90 1.56
N GLN A 238 -5.93 -0.88 0.43
CA GLN A 238 -6.26 0.32 -0.34
C GLN A 238 -7.20 1.29 0.41
N GLY A 239 -7.83 0.86 1.50
CA GLY A 239 -8.84 1.63 2.22
C GLY A 239 -10.10 1.90 1.38
N ASN A 240 -10.88 2.92 1.77
CA ASN A 240 -12.19 3.21 1.17
C ASN A 240 -12.13 4.08 -0.10
N LYS A 241 -10.97 4.24 -0.73
CA LYS A 241 -10.75 5.14 -1.88
C LYS A 241 -10.69 4.34 -3.19
N GLY A 242 -10.85 5.02 -4.33
CA GLY A 242 -10.62 4.50 -5.69
C GLY A 242 -9.15 4.14 -5.99
N TYR A 243 -8.43 3.60 -5.01
CA TYR A 243 -6.98 3.39 -4.99
C TYR A 243 -6.58 1.96 -5.38
N CYS A 244 -7.48 1.18 -5.98
CA CYS A 244 -7.18 -0.19 -6.39
C CYS A 244 -5.95 -0.28 -7.32
N LEU A 245 -5.78 0.68 -8.25
CA LEU A 245 -4.60 0.74 -9.13
C LEU A 245 -3.32 1.14 -8.36
N PRO A 246 -3.26 2.27 -7.61
CA PRO A 246 -2.10 2.60 -6.81
C PRO A 246 -1.71 1.54 -5.78
N ALA A 247 -2.68 0.95 -5.07
CA ALA A 247 -2.44 -0.10 -4.08
C ALA A 247 -1.92 -1.39 -4.73
N SER A 248 -2.54 -1.86 -5.82
CA SER A 248 -2.04 -3.03 -6.55
C SER A 248 -0.64 -2.79 -7.12
N THR A 249 -0.37 -1.57 -7.61
CA THR A 249 0.96 -1.20 -8.09
C THR A 249 1.99 -1.18 -6.97
N GLN A 250 1.66 -0.65 -5.79
CA GLN A 250 2.54 -0.68 -4.60
C GLN A 250 2.93 -2.12 -4.25
N ARG A 251 1.97 -3.06 -4.28
CA ARG A 251 2.26 -4.48 -3.97
C ARG A 251 3.31 -5.06 -4.92
N ILE A 252 3.18 -4.80 -6.23
CA ILE A 252 4.16 -5.23 -7.24
C ILE A 252 5.50 -4.52 -7.03
N PHE A 253 5.47 -3.24 -6.69
CA PHE A 253 6.67 -2.45 -6.42
C PHE A 253 7.43 -2.96 -5.21
N GLU A 254 6.77 -3.19 -4.09
CA GLU A 254 7.41 -3.78 -2.91
C GLU A 254 7.93 -5.19 -3.17
N TYR A 255 7.24 -5.99 -3.99
CA TYR A 255 7.74 -7.29 -4.47
C TYR A 255 9.05 -7.16 -5.27
N TYR A 256 9.22 -6.07 -6.03
CA TYR A 256 10.48 -5.73 -6.70
C TYR A 256 11.49 -4.98 -5.82
N GLY A 257 11.13 -4.61 -4.60
CA GLY A 257 11.92 -3.75 -3.71
C GLY A 257 11.98 -2.29 -4.15
N ILE A 258 10.94 -1.80 -4.83
CA ILE A 258 10.73 -0.39 -5.15
C ILE A 258 10.00 0.26 -3.99
N GLY A 259 10.60 1.28 -3.38
CA GLY A 259 10.10 1.92 -2.16
C GLY A 259 8.93 2.89 -2.35
N ALA A 260 8.17 2.83 -3.44
CA ALA A 260 7.08 3.76 -3.71
C ALA A 260 5.73 3.22 -3.22
N ASP A 261 5.04 4.00 -2.38
CA ASP A 261 3.72 3.68 -1.86
C ASP A 261 2.58 4.20 -2.75
N MET A 262 1.35 3.80 -2.41
CA MET A 262 0.15 4.17 -3.15
C MET A 262 -0.07 5.68 -3.23
N HIS A 263 0.39 6.49 -2.27
CA HIS A 263 0.22 7.94 -2.31
C HIS A 263 1.17 8.55 -3.34
N GLN A 264 2.44 8.13 -3.33
CA GLN A 264 3.41 8.53 -4.34
C GLN A 264 3.01 8.05 -5.74
N ILE A 265 2.49 6.83 -5.85
CA ILE A 265 2.01 6.28 -7.12
C ILE A 265 0.80 7.07 -7.63
N ALA A 266 -0.18 7.35 -6.78
CA ALA A 266 -1.35 8.15 -7.15
C ALA A 266 -0.97 9.55 -7.61
N GLN A 267 0.00 10.19 -6.95
CA GLN A 267 0.55 11.48 -7.37
C GLN A 267 1.17 11.41 -8.76
N VAL A 268 2.02 10.40 -9.02
CA VAL A 268 2.72 10.23 -10.30
C VAL A 268 1.76 9.87 -11.44
N ALA A 269 0.77 9.03 -11.15
CA ALA A 269 -0.25 8.62 -12.09
C ALA A 269 -1.28 9.72 -12.37
N GLU A 270 -1.31 10.77 -11.54
CA GLU A 270 -2.39 11.76 -11.46
C GLU A 270 -3.76 11.08 -11.29
N SER A 271 -3.81 10.02 -10.47
CA SER A 271 -5.01 9.24 -10.24
C SER A 271 -6.07 10.10 -9.54
N ASP A 272 -7.28 10.10 -10.07
CA ASP A 272 -8.41 10.84 -9.54
C ASP A 272 -9.36 9.86 -8.81
N PRO A 273 -9.46 9.90 -7.46
CA PRO A 273 -10.32 8.99 -6.71
C PRO A 273 -11.82 9.14 -7.05
N SER A 274 -12.22 10.22 -7.74
CA SER A 274 -13.61 10.53 -8.11
C SER A 274 -14.00 10.08 -9.51
N LYS A 275 -13.05 9.61 -10.34
CA LYS A 275 -13.31 9.17 -11.71
C LYS A 275 -13.52 7.67 -11.79
N GLY A 276 -14.56 7.25 -12.51
CA GLY A 276 -14.80 5.85 -12.83
C GLY A 276 -13.66 5.25 -13.65
N THR A 277 -13.32 3.99 -13.37
CA THR A 277 -12.12 3.33 -13.92
C THR A 277 -12.45 2.65 -15.25
N SER A 278 -11.90 3.15 -16.36
CA SER A 278 -11.91 2.46 -17.67
C SER A 278 -10.55 1.83 -17.97
N SER A 279 -10.50 0.79 -18.80
CA SER A 279 -9.23 0.11 -19.17
C SER A 279 -8.21 1.08 -19.78
N MET A 280 -8.68 2.03 -20.59
CA MET A 280 -7.84 3.07 -21.19
C MET A 280 -7.33 4.07 -20.15
N SER A 281 -8.15 4.45 -19.16
CA SER A 281 -7.67 5.31 -18.04
C SER A 281 -6.56 4.60 -17.26
N MET A 282 -6.78 3.33 -16.92
CA MET A 282 -5.79 2.53 -16.19
C MET A 282 -4.49 2.38 -16.97
N ALA A 283 -4.57 2.12 -18.27
CA ALA A 283 -3.39 2.00 -19.12
C ALA A 283 -2.59 3.32 -19.16
N LYS A 284 -3.28 4.48 -19.28
CA LYS A 284 -2.65 5.81 -19.24
C LYS A 284 -2.04 6.14 -17.89
N GLU A 285 -2.69 5.76 -16.80
CA GLU A 285 -2.15 5.92 -15.44
C GLU A 285 -0.87 5.08 -15.27
N LEU A 286 -0.87 3.82 -15.72
CA LEU A 286 0.31 2.95 -15.70
C LEU A 286 1.43 3.44 -16.63
N ASP A 287 1.10 4.00 -17.79
CA ASP A 287 2.07 4.56 -18.74
C ASP A 287 2.78 5.80 -18.16
N ARG A 288 2.11 6.58 -17.31
CA ARG A 288 2.75 7.69 -16.58
C ARG A 288 3.75 7.20 -15.53
N ILE A 289 3.53 6.00 -14.98
CA ILE A 289 4.42 5.32 -14.04
C ILE A 289 5.59 4.65 -14.79
N ASP A 290 5.40 4.34 -16.07
CA ASP A 290 6.36 3.64 -16.91
C ASP A 290 7.74 4.32 -16.91
N PHE A 291 8.80 3.51 -16.80
CA PHE A 291 10.20 3.90 -16.61
C PHE A 291 10.54 4.73 -15.37
N ARG A 292 9.60 5.49 -14.79
CA ARG A 292 9.85 6.39 -13.65
C ARG A 292 10.32 5.65 -12.41
N PHE A 293 9.88 4.40 -12.23
CA PHE A 293 10.30 3.53 -11.14
C PHE A 293 11.16 2.35 -11.63
N LYS A 294 11.84 2.50 -12.77
CA LYS A 294 12.62 1.43 -13.42
C LYS A 294 11.78 0.19 -13.73
N THR A 295 10.50 0.38 -14.02
CA THR A 295 9.62 -0.65 -14.56
C THR A 295 9.31 -0.36 -16.03
N ARG A 296 8.92 -1.40 -16.77
CA ARG A 296 8.40 -1.30 -18.12
C ARG A 296 6.96 -1.82 -18.17
N LEU A 297 6.03 -0.99 -18.61
CA LEU A 297 4.64 -1.40 -18.86
C LEU A 297 4.58 -2.35 -20.06
N VAL A 298 3.81 -3.42 -19.91
CA VAL A 298 3.37 -4.30 -20.98
C VAL A 298 1.86 -4.41 -20.90
N VAL A 299 1.17 -4.05 -21.98
CA VAL A 299 -0.28 -4.23 -22.12
C VAL A 299 -0.53 -5.54 -22.86
N MET A 300 -0.97 -6.56 -22.15
CA MET A 300 -1.18 -7.90 -22.71
C MET A 300 -2.54 -8.03 -23.39
N ALA A 301 -3.55 -7.45 -22.76
CA ALA A 301 -4.92 -7.40 -23.28
C ALA A 301 -5.61 -6.14 -22.77
N MET A 302 -6.47 -5.55 -23.58
CA MET A 302 -7.31 -4.41 -23.19
C MET A 302 -8.65 -4.49 -23.91
N MET A 303 -9.74 -4.17 -23.23
CA MET A 303 -11.05 -4.08 -23.85
C MET A 303 -11.07 -2.94 -24.87
N SER A 304 -11.41 -3.28 -26.11
CA SER A 304 -11.69 -2.33 -27.19
C SER A 304 -13.03 -2.70 -27.80
N GLU A 305 -13.97 -1.76 -27.78
CA GLU A 305 -15.37 -2.01 -28.16
C GLU A 305 -15.98 -3.17 -27.36
N ASN A 306 -15.99 -4.39 -27.90
CA ASN A 306 -16.58 -5.57 -27.26
C ASN A 306 -15.64 -6.79 -27.22
N GLU A 307 -14.35 -6.61 -27.50
CA GLU A 307 -13.36 -7.69 -27.45
C GLU A 307 -12.05 -7.25 -26.79
N LEU A 308 -11.33 -8.23 -26.22
CA LEU A 308 -9.98 -8.00 -25.74
C LEU A 308 -9.02 -7.98 -26.92
N VAL A 309 -8.15 -6.97 -26.97
CA VAL A 309 -7.14 -6.80 -28.02
C VAL A 309 -5.75 -6.65 -27.41
N GLU A 310 -4.73 -7.07 -28.16
CA GLU A 310 -3.34 -6.73 -27.87
C GLU A 310 -3.17 -5.21 -28.06
N VAL A 311 -2.34 -4.56 -27.24
CA VAL A 311 -2.06 -3.13 -27.39
C VAL A 311 -0.57 -2.88 -27.32
N GLU A 312 -0.06 -2.18 -28.33
CA GLU A 312 1.31 -1.69 -28.33
C GLU A 312 1.33 -0.21 -27.97
N VAL A 313 2.10 0.17 -26.95
CA VAL A 313 2.29 1.56 -26.56
C VAL A 313 3.55 2.11 -27.25
N LYS A 314 3.37 3.08 -28.16
CA LYS A 314 4.47 3.76 -28.85
C LYS A 314 4.39 5.26 -28.62
N LYS A 315 5.33 5.82 -27.86
CA LYS A 315 5.41 7.27 -27.58
C LYS A 315 4.10 7.87 -27.04
N GLY A 316 3.35 7.11 -26.25
CA GLY A 316 2.03 7.51 -25.72
C GLY A 316 0.84 7.19 -26.63
N ASP A 317 1.07 6.67 -27.84
CA ASP A 317 0.02 6.16 -28.72
C ASP A 317 -0.29 4.70 -28.40
N TYR A 318 -1.59 4.38 -28.25
CA TYR A 318 -2.10 3.04 -27.96
C TYR A 318 -2.57 2.40 -29.25
N LEU A 319 -1.71 1.60 -29.87
CA LEU A 319 -1.98 0.94 -31.14
C LEU A 319 -2.71 -0.37 -30.87
N VAL A 320 -3.98 -0.43 -31.29
CA VAL A 320 -4.81 -1.64 -31.21
C VAL A 320 -4.27 -2.71 -32.15
N GLY A 321 -3.98 -3.87 -31.59
CA GLY A 321 -3.46 -5.05 -32.27
C GLY A 321 -4.54 -6.09 -32.54
N LYS A 322 -4.13 -7.36 -32.51
CA LYS A 322 -5.01 -8.51 -32.80
C LYS A 322 -5.94 -8.82 -31.62
N PRO A 323 -7.08 -9.47 -31.86
CA PRO A 323 -7.88 -10.05 -30.79
C PRO A 323 -7.08 -11.03 -29.93
N VAL A 324 -7.35 -10.97 -28.63
CA VAL A 324 -6.87 -11.87 -27.60
C VAL A 324 -8.03 -12.78 -27.22
N ASP A 325 -8.04 -14.00 -27.76
CA ASP A 325 -8.99 -15.03 -27.33
C ASP A 325 -8.62 -15.60 -25.94
N GLU A 326 -9.52 -16.39 -25.36
CA GLU A 326 -9.32 -17.01 -24.04
C GLU A 326 -8.05 -17.86 -23.97
N ARG A 327 -7.70 -18.58 -25.05
CA ARG A 327 -6.50 -19.43 -25.06
C ARG A 327 -5.23 -18.59 -24.97
N LYS A 328 -5.16 -17.50 -25.74
CA LYS A 328 -4.06 -16.54 -25.68
C LYS A 328 -3.99 -15.85 -24.31
N PHE A 329 -5.14 -15.45 -23.76
CA PHE A 329 -5.24 -14.81 -22.45
C PHE A 329 -4.64 -15.71 -21.36
N VAL A 330 -5.11 -16.96 -21.27
CA VAL A 330 -4.63 -17.93 -20.29
C VAL A 330 -3.16 -18.29 -20.52
N LYS A 331 -2.73 -18.48 -21.77
CA LYS A 331 -1.32 -18.75 -22.08
C LYS A 331 -0.42 -17.59 -21.64
N GLY A 332 -0.80 -16.35 -21.95
CA GLY A 332 -0.04 -15.16 -21.56
C GLY A 332 0.12 -15.06 -20.05
N ILE A 333 -0.96 -15.32 -19.29
CA ILE A 333 -0.90 -15.37 -17.83
C ILE A 333 0.12 -16.41 -17.37
N ARG A 334 0.04 -17.64 -17.89
CA ARG A 334 0.96 -18.71 -17.51
C ARG A 334 2.41 -18.35 -17.77
N ASP A 335 2.71 -17.77 -18.93
CA ASP A 335 4.07 -17.37 -19.29
C ASP A 335 4.64 -16.36 -18.28
N PHE A 336 3.88 -15.31 -17.94
CA PHE A 336 4.32 -14.30 -16.97
C PHE A 336 4.41 -14.82 -15.53
N ILE A 337 3.46 -15.65 -15.10
CA ILE A 337 3.51 -16.27 -13.78
C ILE A 337 4.72 -17.19 -13.65
N ASN A 338 5.05 -17.97 -14.69
CA ASN A 338 6.24 -18.82 -14.68
C ASN A 338 7.55 -18.00 -14.63
N ASP A 339 7.56 -16.80 -15.20
CA ASP A 339 8.65 -15.84 -15.08
C ASP A 339 8.69 -15.12 -13.71
N GLY A 340 7.74 -15.42 -12.80
CA GLY A 340 7.61 -14.77 -11.50
C GLY A 340 7.10 -13.32 -11.57
N ILE A 341 6.40 -12.95 -12.64
CA ILE A 341 5.90 -11.60 -12.88
C ILE A 341 4.39 -11.56 -12.60
N PRO A 342 3.94 -10.90 -11.52
CA PRO A 342 2.51 -10.74 -11.25
C PRO A 342 1.86 -9.80 -12.27
N LEU A 343 0.56 -9.99 -12.51
CA LEU A 343 -0.19 -9.24 -13.51
C LEU A 343 -1.27 -8.38 -12.89
N LEU A 344 -1.26 -7.08 -13.20
CA LEU A 344 -2.37 -6.18 -12.91
C LEU A 344 -3.55 -6.57 -13.81
N TRP A 345 -4.68 -6.87 -13.19
CA TRP A 345 -5.87 -7.37 -13.86
C TRP A 345 -7.04 -6.45 -13.56
N SER A 346 -7.51 -5.74 -14.58
CA SER A 346 -8.73 -4.95 -14.48
C SER A 346 -9.93 -5.76 -14.95
N LEU A 347 -11.02 -5.64 -14.20
CA LEU A 347 -12.25 -6.41 -14.43
C LEU A 347 -13.47 -5.68 -13.88
N GLU A 348 -14.64 -6.25 -14.15
CA GLU A 348 -15.90 -5.89 -13.50
C GLU A 348 -16.26 -6.90 -12.39
N LEU A 349 -16.45 -6.40 -11.17
CA LEU A 349 -16.78 -7.20 -9.99
C LEU A 349 -18.21 -7.78 -10.07
N GLY A 350 -18.42 -8.90 -9.39
CA GLY A 350 -19.75 -9.48 -9.15
C GLY A 350 -20.38 -10.21 -10.34
N ARG A 351 -19.67 -10.31 -11.47
CA ARG A 351 -20.17 -11.02 -12.66
C ARG A 351 -20.15 -12.54 -12.53
N PHE A 352 -19.18 -13.08 -11.80
CA PHE A 352 -18.93 -14.51 -11.69
C PHE A 352 -18.50 -14.88 -10.26
N PRO A 353 -18.72 -16.13 -9.82
CA PRO A 353 -18.35 -16.58 -8.48
C PRO A 353 -16.82 -16.65 -8.30
N GLU A 354 -16.38 -16.32 -7.09
CA GLU A 354 -14.99 -16.34 -6.66
C GLU A 354 -14.86 -17.18 -5.38
N GLU A 355 -13.70 -17.78 -5.16
CA GLU A 355 -13.45 -18.61 -3.97
C GLU A 355 -12.17 -18.16 -3.25
N PRO A 356 -12.22 -17.83 -1.95
CA PRO A 356 -13.43 -17.68 -1.12
C PRO A 356 -14.33 -16.52 -1.55
N ASP A 357 -15.63 -16.66 -1.26
CA ASP A 357 -16.64 -15.62 -1.51
C ASP A 357 -16.59 -14.53 -0.43
N LEU A 358 -15.54 -13.73 -0.50
CA LEU A 358 -15.35 -12.55 0.32
C LEU A 358 -15.90 -11.39 -0.49
N LYS A 359 -17.10 -10.89 -0.15
CA LYS A 359 -17.82 -9.84 -0.87
C LYS A 359 -17.68 -8.46 -0.22
N PRO A 360 -16.49 -7.82 -0.16
CA PRO A 360 -16.38 -6.46 0.37
C PRO A 360 -16.98 -5.43 -0.60
N GLN A 361 -17.01 -5.73 -1.90
CA GLN A 361 -17.69 -4.95 -2.93
C GLN A 361 -18.33 -5.90 -3.95
N THR A 362 -19.60 -5.66 -4.28
CA THR A 362 -20.40 -6.58 -5.09
C THR A 362 -20.50 -6.22 -6.57
N SER A 363 -20.05 -5.02 -6.99
CA SER A 363 -20.13 -4.57 -8.38
C SER A 363 -19.18 -3.39 -8.67
N GLY A 364 -18.95 -3.10 -9.95
CA GLY A 364 -18.11 -1.98 -10.40
C GLY A 364 -16.73 -2.40 -10.91
N GLY A 365 -16.04 -1.48 -11.57
CA GLY A 365 -14.68 -1.70 -12.07
C GLY A 365 -13.67 -1.81 -10.92
N HIS A 366 -12.71 -2.72 -11.05
CA HIS A 366 -11.67 -2.95 -10.04
C HIS A 366 -10.34 -3.35 -10.67
N MET A 367 -9.25 -3.15 -9.92
CA MET A 367 -7.90 -3.61 -10.27
C MET A 367 -7.42 -4.62 -9.23
N ARG A 368 -7.04 -5.80 -9.70
CA ARG A 368 -6.53 -6.92 -8.90
C ARG A 368 -5.15 -7.32 -9.38
N ILE A 369 -4.57 -8.32 -8.72
CA ILE A 369 -3.34 -8.95 -9.17
C ILE A 369 -3.58 -10.43 -9.43
N ILE A 370 -3.38 -10.90 -10.66
CA ILE A 370 -3.25 -12.33 -10.94
C ILE A 370 -1.85 -12.76 -10.51
N ILE A 371 -1.80 -13.77 -9.65
CA ILE A 371 -0.57 -14.29 -9.04
C ILE A 371 -0.31 -15.75 -9.39
N GLY A 372 -1.26 -16.44 -10.02
CA GLY A 372 -1.11 -17.86 -10.29
C GLY A 372 -2.20 -18.48 -11.15
N TYR A 373 -2.06 -19.78 -11.36
CA TYR A 373 -3.02 -20.63 -12.08
C TYR A 373 -2.98 -22.07 -11.57
N ASN A 374 -4.04 -22.81 -11.84
CA ASN A 374 -4.07 -24.27 -11.70
C ASN A 374 -4.58 -24.85 -13.03
N GLU A 375 -3.69 -25.54 -13.73
CA GLU A 375 -3.96 -26.12 -15.04
C GLU A 375 -5.05 -27.20 -14.95
N SER A 376 -4.95 -28.08 -13.95
CA SER A 376 -5.83 -29.24 -13.81
C SER A 376 -7.28 -28.86 -13.54
N THR A 377 -7.49 -27.76 -12.79
CA THR A 377 -8.83 -27.27 -12.46
C THR A 377 -9.31 -26.15 -13.40
N GLY A 378 -8.47 -25.66 -14.30
CA GLY A 378 -8.78 -24.52 -15.17
C GLY A 378 -9.08 -23.22 -14.40
N ARG A 379 -8.36 -22.98 -13.30
CA ARG A 379 -8.59 -21.81 -12.42
C ARG A 379 -7.41 -20.85 -12.44
N LEU A 380 -7.71 -19.56 -12.35
CA LEU A 380 -6.73 -18.52 -12.06
C LEU A 380 -6.70 -18.22 -10.57
N ILE A 381 -5.52 -17.83 -10.08
CA ILE A 381 -5.28 -17.45 -8.69
C ILE A 381 -4.96 -15.96 -8.69
N PHE A 382 -5.67 -15.19 -7.88
CA PHE A 382 -5.54 -13.75 -7.80
C PHE A 382 -5.60 -13.26 -6.36
N SER A 383 -5.25 -11.99 -6.17
CA SER A 383 -5.30 -11.31 -4.89
C SER A 383 -5.86 -9.90 -5.02
N ASP A 384 -6.70 -9.50 -4.07
CA ASP A 384 -7.23 -8.12 -3.95
C ASP A 384 -6.38 -7.31 -2.96
N SER A 385 -6.43 -5.97 -3.05
CA SER A 385 -5.82 -5.04 -2.09
C SER A 385 -6.74 -4.68 -0.92
N TRP A 386 -7.55 -5.63 -0.44
CA TRP A 386 -8.53 -5.44 0.64
C TRP A 386 -8.07 -5.97 2.01
N GLY A 387 -6.80 -6.41 2.11
CA GLY A 387 -6.21 -6.90 3.35
C GLY A 387 -6.43 -8.40 3.59
N ALA A 388 -6.57 -8.78 4.86
CA ALA A 388 -6.58 -10.18 5.28
C ALA A 388 -7.73 -10.97 4.67
N GLY A 389 -7.44 -12.18 4.20
CA GLY A 389 -8.35 -13.11 3.51
C GLY A 389 -8.31 -12.98 1.98
N HIS A 390 -7.78 -11.87 1.46
CA HIS A 390 -7.74 -11.56 0.03
C HIS A 390 -6.39 -11.87 -0.63
N GLU A 391 -5.47 -12.54 0.06
CA GLU A 391 -4.14 -12.91 -0.42
C GLU A 391 -4.20 -13.99 -1.50
N PHE A 392 -5.17 -14.90 -1.40
CA PHE A 392 -5.28 -16.06 -2.27
C PHE A 392 -6.74 -16.39 -2.58
N LYS A 393 -7.21 -15.93 -3.74
CA LYS A 393 -8.54 -16.20 -4.26
C LYS A 393 -8.44 -16.88 -5.61
N THR A 394 -9.48 -17.58 -6.01
CA THR A 394 -9.53 -18.29 -7.28
C THR A 394 -10.83 -18.04 -8.02
N ILE A 395 -10.74 -18.10 -9.35
CA ILE A 395 -11.86 -17.96 -10.29
C ILE A 395 -11.61 -18.88 -11.49
N LYS A 396 -12.67 -19.35 -12.18
CA LYS A 396 -12.50 -20.08 -13.44
C LYS A 396 -11.83 -19.19 -14.49
N ALA A 397 -10.93 -19.76 -15.29
CA ALA A 397 -10.23 -18.99 -16.32
C ALA A 397 -11.16 -18.37 -17.36
N SER A 398 -12.20 -19.10 -17.78
CA SER A 398 -13.25 -18.61 -18.69
C SER A 398 -14.00 -17.41 -18.11
N ASP A 399 -14.31 -17.47 -16.82
CA ASP A 399 -15.07 -16.43 -16.11
C ASP A 399 -14.20 -15.18 -15.92
N ALA A 400 -12.93 -15.37 -15.59
CA ALA A 400 -11.96 -14.29 -15.52
C ALA A 400 -11.79 -13.60 -16.88
N TYR A 401 -11.66 -14.37 -17.97
CA TYR A 401 -11.61 -13.83 -19.33
C TYR A 401 -12.86 -13.00 -19.64
N ALA A 402 -14.05 -13.54 -19.37
CA ALA A 402 -15.32 -12.86 -19.64
C ALA A 402 -15.54 -11.60 -18.79
N ALA A 403 -14.97 -11.52 -17.59
CA ALA A 403 -15.03 -10.35 -16.70
C ALA A 403 -13.95 -9.29 -17.02
N SER A 404 -12.93 -9.65 -17.79
CA SER A 404 -11.73 -8.83 -17.98
C SER A 404 -12.01 -7.56 -18.75
N GLN A 405 -11.40 -6.48 -18.28
CA GLN A 405 -11.35 -5.18 -18.92
C GLN A 405 -9.92 -4.87 -19.41
N GLY A 406 -8.90 -5.50 -18.82
CA GLY A 406 -7.50 -5.37 -19.22
C GLY A 406 -6.55 -6.21 -18.39
N LEU A 407 -5.37 -6.47 -18.94
CA LEU A 407 -4.31 -7.27 -18.34
C LEU A 407 -2.96 -6.61 -18.63
N PHE A 408 -2.24 -6.26 -17.57
CA PHE A 408 -1.02 -5.47 -17.64
C PHE A 408 0.09 -6.08 -16.80
N ALA A 409 1.33 -5.84 -17.19
CA ALA A 409 2.49 -6.18 -16.38
C ALA A 409 3.41 -4.96 -16.23
N LEU A 410 4.05 -4.86 -15.08
CA LEU A 410 5.17 -3.94 -14.86
C LEU A 410 6.43 -4.80 -14.72
N LYS A 411 7.30 -4.80 -15.71
CA LYS A 411 8.55 -5.57 -15.68
C LYS A 411 9.69 -4.74 -15.09
N PRO A 412 10.44 -5.19 -14.08
CA PRO A 412 11.63 -4.47 -13.65
C PRO A 412 12.64 -4.39 -14.80
N THR A 413 13.26 -3.22 -14.97
CA THR A 413 14.24 -2.94 -16.02
C THR A 413 15.69 -3.09 -15.53
N VAL A 414 15.87 -3.40 -14.25
CA VAL A 414 17.18 -3.68 -13.67
C VAL A 414 17.72 -4.99 -14.24
N ARG A 415 18.95 -4.93 -14.75
CA ARG A 415 19.69 -6.06 -15.34
C ARG A 415 20.60 -6.71 -14.30
#